data_AF-A0A958TNW6-F1
#
_entry.id   AF-A0A958TNW6-F1
#
_cell.length_a   1.000
_cell.length_b   1.000
_cell.length_c   1.000
_cell.angle_alpha   90.00
_cell.angle_beta   90.00
_cell.angle_gamma   90.00
#
_symmetry.space_group_name_H-M   'P 1'
#
loop_
_entity.id
_entity.type
_entity.pdbx_description
1 polymer ?
#
loop_
_entity_poly.entity_id
_entity_poly.type
_entity_poly.pdbx_seq_one_letter_code
_entity_poly.pdbx_strand_id
1 'polypeptide(L)'
;MENITDLKLDLNIKDKFNKELPADPNKNNSRRQVTESCFSYVQPKKTADPKLLHVSKEMLGTLGLTEDSAKTEDFLNVFTGNAVLPNTNPYAMCYGGHQFGNWAGQLGDGRA
;
A
#
# COMPACT_ATOMS: atom_id res chain seq x y z
N MET A 1 8.82 -23.49 -15.00
CA MET A 1 8.93 -22.17 -14.34
C MET A 1 7.65 -21.45 -14.65
N GLU A 2 6.73 -21.38 -13.69
CA GLU A 2 5.47 -20.65 -13.88
C GLU A 2 5.79 -19.15 -13.93
N ASN A 3 5.39 -18.50 -15.02
CA ASN A 3 5.56 -17.06 -15.19
C ASN A 3 4.64 -16.33 -14.21
N ILE A 4 5.21 -15.50 -13.33
CA ILE A 4 4.52 -14.63 -12.37
C ILE A 4 3.91 -13.41 -13.09
N THR A 5 3.25 -13.63 -14.23
CA THR A 5 2.74 -12.54 -15.08
C THR A 5 1.28 -12.74 -15.38
N ASP A 6 0.44 -12.68 -14.35
CA ASP A 6 -0.83 -11.94 -14.37
C ASP A 6 -1.61 -12.24 -13.08
N LEU A 7 -1.41 -11.39 -12.06
CA LEU A 7 -2.33 -11.35 -10.91
C LEU A 7 -3.74 -11.12 -11.46
N LYS A 8 -4.69 -12.01 -11.13
CA LYS A 8 -6.09 -11.92 -11.55
C LYS A 8 -6.89 -10.97 -10.65
N LEU A 9 -6.29 -9.83 -10.32
CA LEU A 9 -6.94 -8.77 -9.56
C LEU A 9 -6.85 -7.48 -10.37
N ASP A 10 -7.96 -7.08 -10.96
CA ASP A 10 -8.04 -5.85 -11.74
C ASP A 10 -8.64 -4.73 -10.86
N LEU A 11 -7.78 -3.78 -10.46
CA LEU A 11 -8.18 -2.60 -9.71
C LEU A 11 -7.95 -1.37 -10.58
N ASN A 12 -8.97 -0.53 -10.69
CA ASN A 12 -8.88 0.74 -11.42
C ASN A 12 -8.12 1.81 -10.61
N ILE A 13 -6.79 1.63 -10.49
CA ILE A 13 -5.94 2.53 -9.72
C ILE A 13 -5.49 3.71 -10.58
N LYS A 14 -5.82 4.92 -10.11
CA LYS A 14 -5.31 6.18 -10.65
C LYS A 14 -4.08 6.61 -9.86
N ASP A 15 -2.94 6.01 -10.19
CA ASP A 15 -1.67 6.25 -9.50
C ASP A 15 -1.07 7.62 -9.89
N LYS A 16 -1.58 8.68 -9.25
CA LYS A 16 -1.17 10.08 -9.50
C LYS A 16 -0.25 10.63 -8.42
N PHE A 17 -0.52 10.32 -7.15
CA PHE A 17 0.16 10.94 -6.01
C PHE A 17 1.68 10.78 -6.07
N ASN A 18 2.16 9.56 -6.26
CA ASN A 18 3.59 9.24 -6.37
C ASN A 18 4.24 9.71 -7.69
N LYS A 19 3.44 10.08 -8.71
CA LYS A 19 3.92 10.58 -10.00
C LYS A 19 4.00 12.09 -10.06
N GLU A 20 3.11 12.77 -9.33
CA GLU A 20 2.96 14.22 -9.38
C GLU A 20 3.61 14.94 -8.20
N LEU A 21 3.92 14.23 -7.10
CA LEU A 21 4.53 14.82 -5.91
C LEU A 21 6.01 14.44 -5.73
N PRO A 22 6.81 15.27 -5.04
CA PRO A 22 8.21 14.97 -4.76
C PRO A 22 8.39 13.69 -3.94
N ALA A 23 9.14 12.74 -4.50
CA ALA A 23 9.55 11.51 -3.85
C ALA A 23 10.87 11.70 -3.10
N ASP A 24 11.01 11.07 -1.93
CA ASP A 24 12.28 10.97 -1.23
C ASP A 24 13.31 10.22 -2.10
N PRO A 25 14.48 10.81 -2.40
CA PRO A 25 15.52 10.13 -3.16
C PRO A 25 16.08 8.90 -2.43
N ASN A 26 15.98 8.84 -1.11
CA ASN A 26 16.43 7.71 -0.31
C ASN A 26 15.44 6.53 -0.38
N LYS A 27 15.91 5.41 -0.92
CA LYS A 27 15.12 4.17 -1.10
C LYS A 27 15.28 3.16 0.04
N ASN A 28 16.09 3.46 1.07
CA ASN A 28 16.27 2.56 2.20
C ASN A 28 15.00 2.53 3.06
N ASN A 29 14.46 1.34 3.31
CA ASN A 29 13.31 1.15 4.18
C ASN A 29 13.76 1.18 5.66
N SER A 30 13.87 2.39 6.21
CA SER A 30 14.33 2.65 7.58
C SER A 30 13.63 3.89 8.14
N ARG A 31 13.50 3.94 9.47
CA ARG A 31 12.93 5.10 10.18
C ARG A 31 13.92 6.26 10.11
N ARG A 32 13.45 7.42 9.62
CA ARG A 32 14.24 8.65 9.51
C ARG A 32 13.31 9.86 9.39
N GLN A 33 13.88 11.05 9.47
CA GLN A 33 13.21 12.25 9.00
C GLN A 33 13.27 12.31 7.47
N VAL A 34 12.15 12.68 6.84
CA VAL A 34 12.01 12.90 5.40
C VAL A 34 11.89 14.39 5.13
N THR A 35 12.81 14.97 4.39
CA THR A 35 12.83 16.42 4.08
C THR A 35 12.59 16.65 2.61
N GLU A 36 11.93 17.77 2.27
CA GLU A 36 11.70 18.19 0.87
C GLU A 36 10.98 17.14 0.00
N SER A 37 10.20 16.26 0.63
CA SER A 37 9.52 15.15 -0.04
C SER A 37 8.19 14.85 0.61
N CYS A 38 7.22 14.39 -0.18
CA CYS A 38 5.87 14.06 0.27
C CYS A 38 5.73 12.60 0.69
N PHE A 39 6.62 11.72 0.23
CA PHE A 39 6.58 10.29 0.52
C PHE A 39 7.95 9.64 0.31
N SER A 40 8.13 8.43 0.83
CA SER A 40 9.27 7.56 0.53
C SER A 40 8.77 6.24 -0.03
N TYR A 41 9.43 5.71 -1.06
CA TYR A 41 9.13 4.37 -1.57
C TYR A 41 9.47 3.31 -0.52
N VAL A 42 8.57 2.35 -0.34
CA VAL A 42 8.72 1.24 0.59
C VAL A 42 8.20 -0.04 -0.04
N GLN A 43 8.55 -1.18 0.53
CA GLN A 43 7.96 -2.47 0.17
C GLN A 43 7.25 -3.03 1.42
N PRO A 44 6.03 -3.59 1.27
CA PRO A 44 5.33 -4.23 2.36
C PRO A 44 6.17 -5.35 2.97
N LYS A 45 6.05 -5.53 4.29
CA LYS A 45 6.66 -6.67 4.97
C LYS A 45 5.78 -7.91 4.77
N LYS A 46 6.36 -8.97 4.19
CA LYS A 46 5.64 -10.22 3.96
C LYS A 46 5.09 -10.82 5.26
N THR A 47 3.84 -11.26 5.21
CA THR A 47 3.12 -11.98 6.27
C THR A 47 3.31 -13.49 6.12
N ALA A 48 3.37 -14.20 7.26
CA ALA A 48 3.79 -15.60 7.27
C ALA A 48 2.68 -16.62 6.94
N ASP A 49 1.48 -16.47 7.51
CA ASP A 49 0.31 -17.36 7.29
C ASP A 49 -0.98 -16.52 7.21
N PRO A 50 -1.19 -15.77 6.11
CA PRO A 50 -2.35 -14.90 5.97
C PRO A 50 -3.64 -15.72 5.82
N LYS A 51 -4.73 -15.27 6.47
CA LYS A 51 -6.06 -15.86 6.34
C LYS A 51 -7.09 -14.76 6.19
N LEU A 52 -8.03 -14.95 5.27
CA LEU A 52 -9.15 -14.04 5.11
C LEU A 52 -10.15 -14.25 6.26
N LEU A 53 -10.40 -13.21 7.05
CA LEU A 53 -11.40 -13.24 8.12
C LEU A 53 -12.75 -12.71 7.66
N HIS A 54 -12.74 -11.60 6.92
CA HIS A 54 -13.95 -10.93 6.47
C HIS A 54 -13.68 -10.02 5.27
N VAL A 55 -14.72 -9.78 4.46
CA VAL A 55 -14.76 -8.76 3.41
C VAL A 55 -16.09 -8.01 3.46
N SER A 56 -16.06 -6.71 3.20
CA SER A 56 -17.28 -5.96 2.93
C SER A 56 -17.70 -6.17 1.49
N LYS A 57 -18.86 -6.82 1.28
CA LYS A 57 -19.42 -7.07 -0.05
C LYS A 57 -19.70 -5.77 -0.81
N GLU A 58 -20.16 -4.75 -0.11
CA GLU A 58 -20.41 -3.42 -0.66
C GLU A 58 -19.11 -2.80 -1.20
N MET A 59 -18.03 -2.84 -0.41
CA MET A 59 -16.74 -2.28 -0.82
C MET A 59 -16.10 -3.04 -1.98
N LEU A 60 -16.29 -4.36 -2.08
CA LEU A 60 -15.87 -5.10 -3.27
C LEU A 60 -16.55 -4.52 -4.50
N GLY A 61 -17.87 -4.34 -4.47
CA GLY A 61 -18.63 -3.73 -5.56
C GLY A 61 -18.16 -2.31 -5.88
N THR A 62 -17.91 -1.46 -4.87
CA THR A 62 -17.38 -0.09 -5.06
C THR A 62 -16.02 -0.08 -5.77
N LEU A 63 -15.17 -1.07 -5.49
CA LEU A 63 -13.84 -1.19 -6.07
C LEU A 63 -13.82 -1.94 -7.42
N GLY A 64 -14.98 -2.39 -7.92
CA GLY A 64 -15.09 -3.18 -9.14
C GLY A 64 -14.70 -4.66 -8.98
N LEU A 65 -14.60 -5.15 -7.75
CA LEU A 65 -14.28 -6.54 -7.42
C LEU A 65 -15.53 -7.37 -7.14
N THR A 66 -15.42 -8.68 -7.33
CA THR A 66 -16.48 -9.65 -7.04
C THR A 66 -16.22 -10.41 -5.75
N GLU A 67 -17.26 -11.04 -5.18
CA GLU A 67 -17.08 -11.97 -4.05
C GLU A 67 -16.18 -13.16 -4.38
N ASP A 68 -16.14 -13.59 -5.65
CA ASP A 68 -15.24 -14.66 -6.08
C ASP A 68 -13.79 -14.18 -6.18
N SER A 69 -13.56 -12.91 -6.53
CA SER A 69 -12.21 -12.31 -6.49
C SER A 69 -11.63 -12.41 -5.07
N ALA A 70 -12.44 -12.18 -4.05
CA ALA A 70 -12.04 -12.27 -2.64
C ALA A 70 -11.63 -13.67 -2.18
N LYS A 71 -12.01 -14.73 -2.90
CA LYS A 71 -11.66 -16.12 -2.59
C LYS A 71 -10.34 -16.56 -3.23
N THR A 72 -9.73 -15.71 -4.05
CA THR A 72 -8.49 -16.02 -4.76
C THR A 72 -7.26 -15.81 -3.89
N GLU A 73 -6.19 -16.56 -4.20
CA GLU A 73 -4.89 -16.37 -3.56
C GLU A 73 -4.26 -15.02 -3.93
N ASP A 74 -4.53 -14.51 -5.14
CA ASP A 74 -4.07 -13.19 -5.59
C ASP A 74 -4.63 -12.07 -4.73
N PHE A 75 -5.93 -12.11 -4.43
CA PHE A 75 -6.56 -11.18 -3.50
C PHE A 75 -5.89 -11.26 -2.13
N LEU A 76 -5.77 -12.47 -1.58
CA LEU A 76 -5.13 -12.65 -0.26
C LEU A 76 -3.71 -12.09 -0.26
N ASN A 77 -2.89 -12.42 -1.26
CA ASN A 77 -1.50 -11.99 -1.34
C ASN A 77 -1.34 -10.48 -1.51
N VAL A 78 -2.18 -9.83 -2.32
CA VAL A 78 -2.14 -8.36 -2.50
C VAL A 78 -2.52 -7.66 -1.19
N PHE A 79 -3.64 -8.04 -0.57
CA PHE A 79 -4.16 -7.34 0.61
C PHE A 79 -3.43 -7.69 1.91
N THR A 80 -2.56 -8.70 1.93
CA THR A 80 -1.67 -8.99 3.07
C THR A 80 -0.20 -8.63 2.84
N GLY A 81 0.09 -7.88 1.76
CA GLY A 81 1.45 -7.39 1.46
C GLY A 81 2.43 -8.47 1.01
N ASN A 82 1.93 -9.63 0.56
CA ASN A 82 2.74 -10.72 0.03
C ASN A 82 2.99 -10.59 -1.48
N ALA A 83 2.15 -9.83 -2.19
CA ALA A 83 2.32 -9.42 -3.58
C ALA A 83 2.04 -7.92 -3.73
N VAL A 84 2.69 -7.29 -4.71
CA VAL A 84 2.42 -5.91 -5.12
C VAL A 84 1.66 -5.94 -6.43
N LEU A 85 0.61 -5.14 -6.54
CA LEU A 85 -0.19 -5.08 -7.76
C LEU A 85 0.65 -4.57 -8.93
N PRO A 86 0.51 -5.13 -10.15
CA PRO A 86 1.26 -4.65 -11.31
C PRO A 86 0.98 -3.17 -11.58
N ASN A 87 1.98 -2.47 -12.11
CA ASN A 87 1.90 -1.03 -12.43
C ASN A 87 1.65 -0.10 -11.23
N THR A 88 1.84 -0.59 -10.00
CA THR A 88 1.84 0.23 -8.77
C THR A 88 3.22 0.26 -8.14
N ASN A 89 3.47 1.28 -7.31
CA ASN A 89 4.72 1.39 -6.56
C ASN A 89 4.41 1.86 -5.12
N PRO A 90 4.43 0.96 -4.12
CA PRO A 90 4.06 1.30 -2.75
C PRO A 90 4.94 2.38 -2.13
N TYR A 91 4.34 3.24 -1.32
CA TYR A 91 5.01 4.34 -0.65
C TYR A 91 4.39 4.61 0.72
N ALA A 92 5.16 5.27 1.59
CA ALA A 92 4.71 5.78 2.88
C ALA A 92 4.70 7.31 2.83
N MET A 93 3.59 7.94 3.18
CA MET A 93 3.47 9.40 3.18
C MET A 93 4.22 10.02 4.34
N CYS A 94 4.79 11.20 4.08
CA CYS A 94 5.40 12.08 5.06
C CYS A 94 4.41 13.19 5.43
N TYR A 95 3.99 13.23 6.69
CA TYR A 95 3.14 14.28 7.23
C TYR A 95 3.54 14.59 8.68
N GLY A 96 3.05 15.70 9.22
CA GLY A 96 3.20 16.07 10.63
C GLY A 96 1.85 16.50 11.21
N GLY A 97 1.79 16.70 12.52
CA GLY A 97 0.53 17.07 13.15
C GLY A 97 0.65 17.48 14.61
N HIS A 98 -0.43 18.07 15.11
CA HIS A 98 -0.58 18.30 16.53
C HIS A 98 -1.19 17.06 17.20
N GLN A 99 -0.57 16.59 18.28
CA GLN A 99 -1.11 15.53 19.12
C GLN A 99 -1.25 16.08 20.54
N PHE A 100 -2.42 15.89 21.16
CA PHE A 100 -2.73 16.38 22.51
C PHE A 100 -2.43 17.88 22.70
N GLY A 101 -2.75 18.70 21.70
CA GLY A 101 -2.55 20.15 21.74
C GLY A 101 -1.12 20.64 21.47
N ASN A 102 -0.17 19.74 21.20
CA ASN A 102 1.24 20.08 20.98
C ASN A 102 1.71 19.66 19.59
N TRP A 103 2.61 20.43 18.97
CA TRP A 103 3.24 20.04 17.71
C TRP A 103 4.11 18.80 17.92
N ALA A 104 3.74 17.67 17.31
CA ALA A 104 4.44 16.39 17.47
C ALA A 104 5.62 16.23 16.49
N GLY A 105 5.87 17.23 15.63
CA GLY A 105 6.85 17.11 14.56
C GLY A 105 6.34 16.25 13.41
N GLN A 106 7.28 15.60 12.73
CA GLN A 106 6.98 14.67 11.65
C GLN A 106 6.44 13.34 12.20
N LEU A 107 5.32 12.92 11.64
CA LEU A 107 4.66 11.64 11.84
C LEU A 107 4.92 10.76 10.59
N GLY A 108 3.88 10.40 9.84
CA GLY A 108 3.96 9.57 8.64
C GLY A 108 3.29 8.20 8.79
N ASP A 109 3.26 7.45 7.69
CA ASP A 109 2.68 6.11 7.63
C ASP A 109 3.60 5.05 8.25
N GLY A 110 3.72 5.08 9.58
CA GLY A 110 4.71 4.25 10.30
C GLY A 110 4.39 2.75 10.41
N ARG A 111 3.20 2.31 9.97
CA ARG A 111 2.70 0.92 10.11
C ARG A 111 1.60 0.54 9.12
N ALA A 112 1.56 1.20 7.96
CA ALA A 112 0.60 0.91 6.90
C ALA A 112 0.95 -0.38 6.15
#